data_AF-A0A852NYP8-F1
#
_entry.id   AF-A0A852NYP8-F1
#
_cell.length_a   1.000
_cell.length_b   1.000
_cell.length_c   1.000
_cell.angle_alpha   90.00
_cell.angle_beta   90.00
_cell.angle_gamma   90.00
#
_symmetry.space_group_name_H-M   'P 1'
#
loop_
_entity.id
_entity.type
_entity.pdbx_description
1 polymer ?
#
loop_
_entity_poly.entity_id
_entity_poly.type
_entity_poly.pdbx_seq_one_letter_code
_entity_poly.pdbx_strand_id
1 'polypeptide(L)'
;VYFLFQAFRQISQRTVSTASRRQFGNRVHDNQKLFQEDNGLPVHLKGGSKDAVLYRTTMGLTLLGKANTKIFILCYNFQCAN
;
A
#
# COMPACT_ATOMS: atom_id res chain seq x y z
N VAL A 1 41.55 11.97 -8.60
CA VAL A 1 40.68 10.77 -8.68
C VAL A 1 40.56 10.04 -7.35
N TYR A 2 41.66 9.61 -6.72
CA TYR A 2 41.63 8.87 -5.44
C TYR A 2 41.00 9.61 -4.24
N PHE A 3 41.14 10.94 -4.18
CA PHE A 3 40.58 11.77 -3.09
C PHE A 3 39.03 11.78 -3.09
N LEU A 4 38.43 11.90 -4.27
CA LEU A 4 36.97 11.85 -4.46
C LEU A 4 36.39 10.48 -4.05
N PHE A 5 37.12 9.40 -4.31
CA PHE A 5 36.69 8.05 -3.96
C PHE A 5 36.69 7.81 -2.43
N GLN A 6 37.67 8.36 -1.71
CA GLN A 6 37.70 8.29 -0.24
C GLN A 6 36.61 9.13 0.42
N ALA A 7 36.35 10.33 -0.10
CA ALA A 7 35.23 11.18 0.36
C ALA A 7 33.87 10.49 0.17
N PHE A 8 33.67 9.81 -0.96
CA PHE A 8 32.46 9.03 -1.22
C PHE A 8 32.27 7.87 -0.23
N ARG A 9 33.36 7.19 0.14
CA ARG A 9 33.31 6.12 1.16
C ARG A 9 32.91 6.65 2.54
N GLN A 10 33.42 7.82 2.96
CA GLN A 10 33.03 8.42 4.24
C GLN A 10 31.56 8.85 4.27
N ILE A 11 31.04 9.41 3.18
CA ILE A 11 29.63 9.80 3.06
C ILE A 11 28.71 8.56 3.09
N SER A 12 29.13 7.48 2.41
CA SER A 12 28.43 6.20 2.43
C SER A 12 28.43 5.55 3.83
N GLN A 13 29.55 5.63 4.56
CA GLN A 13 29.68 5.03 5.90
C GLN A 13 29.01 5.84 7.02
N ARG A 14 28.77 7.15 6.85
CA ARG A 14 28.16 8.00 7.90
C ARG A 14 26.65 7.85 8.07
N THR A 15 25.96 7.11 7.21
CA THR A 15 24.48 7.15 7.17
C THR A 15 23.79 5.94 7.80
N VAL A 16 24.51 4.95 8.34
CA VAL A 16 23.86 3.81 9.04
C VAL A 16 24.43 3.59 10.43
N SER A 17 24.57 4.68 11.19
CA SER A 17 24.72 4.65 12.65
C SER A 17 23.53 5.33 13.31
N THR A 18 22.35 4.79 13.03
CA THR A 18 21.28 4.80 14.00
C THR A 18 20.88 3.35 14.16
N ALA A 19 21.38 2.72 15.22
CA ALA A 19 20.56 1.78 15.95
C ALA A 19 19.26 2.54 16.26
N SER A 20 18.32 2.53 15.32
CA SER A 20 16.93 2.84 15.60
C SER A 20 16.56 1.75 16.59
N ARG A 21 16.80 2.04 17.86
CA ARG A 21 16.19 1.35 18.99
C ARG A 21 14.72 1.72 18.83
N ARG A 22 14.06 1.10 17.83
CA ARG A 22 12.64 1.14 17.63
C ARG A 22 12.13 0.59 18.94
N GLN A 23 11.76 1.49 19.83
CA GLN A 23 10.91 1.19 20.96
C GLN A 23 9.59 0.77 20.31
N PHE A 24 9.53 -0.47 19.79
CA PHE A 24 8.29 -1.19 19.58
C PHE A 24 7.74 -1.47 20.98
N GLY A 25 7.35 -0.40 21.69
CA GLY A 25 6.53 -0.51 22.86
C GLY A 25 5.20 -1.12 22.45
N ASN A 26 4.54 -1.76 23.40
CA ASN A 26 3.25 -2.36 23.14
C ASN A 26 2.21 -1.30 22.73
N ARG A 27 1.80 -1.31 21.46
CA ARG A 27 0.76 -0.43 20.88
C ARG A 27 -0.63 -1.05 20.91
N VAL A 28 -0.80 -2.22 21.54
CA VAL A 28 -2.09 -2.93 21.58
C VAL A 28 -3.18 -2.07 22.19
N HIS A 29 -2.88 -1.33 23.26
CA HIS A 29 -3.86 -0.46 23.90
C HIS A 29 -4.34 0.69 22.99
N ASP A 30 -3.44 1.27 22.19
CA ASP A 30 -3.79 2.34 21.25
C ASP A 30 -4.69 1.83 20.13
N ASN A 31 -4.37 0.65 19.59
CA ASN A 31 -5.20 0.00 18.57
C ASN A 31 -6.55 -0.44 19.16
N GLN A 32 -6.58 -0.98 20.39
CA GLN A 32 -7.82 -1.33 21.06
C GLN A 32 -8.74 -0.13 21.22
N LYS A 33 -8.21 1.03 21.64
CA LYS A 33 -8.99 2.29 21.71
C LYS A 33 -9.57 2.68 20.35
N LEU A 34 -8.76 2.65 19.29
CA LEU A 34 -9.21 2.99 17.94
C LEU A 34 -10.34 2.07 17.44
N PHE A 35 -10.21 0.76 17.66
CA PHE A 35 -11.22 -0.22 17.24
C PHE A 35 -12.44 -0.31 18.16
N GLN A 36 -12.35 0.18 19.40
CA GLN A 36 -13.45 0.22 20.37
C GLN A 36 -14.17 1.57 20.40
N GLU A 37 -13.65 2.61 19.73
CA GLU A 37 -14.31 3.92 19.64
C GLU A 37 -15.71 3.76 19.03
N ASP A 38 -16.74 4.30 19.69
CA ASP A 38 -18.14 4.14 19.29
C ASP A 38 -18.54 5.09 18.15
N ASN A 39 -17.86 4.95 17.02
CA ASN A 39 -18.04 5.80 15.84
C ASN A 39 -19.09 5.26 14.86
N GLY A 40 -19.77 4.15 15.20
CA GLY A 40 -20.71 3.45 14.30
C GLY A 40 -20.10 2.90 12.99
N LEU A 41 -18.79 3.01 12.79
CA LEU A 41 -18.10 2.60 11.57
C LEU A 41 -17.90 1.07 11.52
N PRO A 42 -18.08 0.43 10.35
CA PRO A 42 -17.84 -0.99 10.20
C PRO A 42 -16.35 -1.31 10.30
N VAL A 43 -16.01 -2.51 10.77
CA VAL A 43 -14.62 -2.91 11.08
C VAL A 43 -13.64 -2.73 9.91
N HIS A 44 -14.09 -2.88 8.67
CA HIS A 44 -13.26 -2.76 7.46
C HIS A 44 -12.97 -1.31 7.02
N LEU A 45 -13.53 -0.31 7.70
CA LEU A 45 -13.23 1.12 7.49
C LEU A 45 -12.68 1.78 8.77
N LYS A 46 -12.54 1.01 9.85
CA LYS A 46 -12.23 1.54 11.18
C LYS A 46 -10.76 1.94 11.34
N GLY A 47 -9.87 1.49 10.44
CA GLY A 47 -8.50 2.00 10.32
C GLY A 47 -8.40 3.36 9.60
N GLY A 48 -9.52 3.94 9.18
CA GLY A 48 -9.61 5.31 8.68
C GLY A 48 -9.41 5.44 7.17
N SER A 49 -8.88 6.60 6.74
CA SER A 49 -8.81 6.98 5.32
C SER A 49 -8.01 6.00 4.44
N LYS A 50 -7.04 5.28 5.01
CA LYS A 50 -6.24 4.29 4.29
C LYS A 50 -7.10 3.11 3.82
N ASP A 51 -8.00 2.63 4.68
CA ASP A 51 -8.88 1.51 4.37
C ASP A 51 -9.87 1.89 3.26
N ALA A 52 -10.37 3.13 3.30
CA ALA A 52 -11.26 3.66 2.26
C ALA A 52 -10.57 3.78 0.90
N VAL A 53 -9.32 4.27 0.85
CA VAL A 53 -8.53 4.35 -0.39
C VAL A 53 -8.22 2.94 -0.93
N LEU A 54 -7.86 2.01 -0.05
CA LEU A 54 -7.58 0.63 -0.40
C LEU A 54 -8.81 -0.02 -1.04
N TYR A 55 -9.97 0.10 -0.38
CA TYR A 55 -11.24 -0.43 -0.89
C TYR A 55 -11.59 0.13 -2.28
N ARG A 56 -11.53 1.45 -2.45
CA ARG A 56 -11.84 2.12 -3.73
C ARG A 56 -10.91 1.66 -4.85
N THR A 57 -9.62 1.53 -4.54
CA THR A 57 -8.61 1.07 -5.51
C THR A 57 -8.86 -0.37 -5.93
N THR A 58 -9.09 -1.27 -4.97
CA THR A 58 -9.38 -2.68 -5.24
C THR A 58 -10.67 -2.86 -6.04
N MET A 59 -11.71 -2.09 -5.71
CA MET A 59 -12.96 -2.10 -6.47
C MET A 59 -12.74 -1.63 -7.91
N GLY A 60 -12.05 -0.51 -8.09
CA GLY A 60 -11.72 0.04 -9.41
C GLY A 60 -10.94 -0.96 -10.26
N LEU A 61 -9.90 -1.59 -9.68
CA LEU A 61 -9.08 -2.59 -10.37
C LEU A 61 -9.91 -3.82 -10.79
N THR A 62 -10.81 -4.27 -9.92
CA THR A 62 -11.68 -5.43 -10.20
C THR A 62 -12.66 -5.15 -11.34
N LEU A 63 -13.28 -3.96 -11.34
CA LEU A 63 -14.19 -3.55 -12.39
C LEU A 63 -13.47 -3.38 -13.74
N LEU A 64 -12.29 -2.76 -13.71
CA LEU A 64 -11.45 -2.59 -14.89
C LEU A 64 -11.01 -3.95 -15.46
N GLY A 65 -10.59 -4.90 -14.62
CA GLY A 65 -10.26 -6.25 -15.05
C GLY A 65 -11.44 -6.95 -15.73
N LYS A 66 -12.63 -6.93 -15.09
CA LYS A 66 -13.85 -7.53 -15.64
C LYS A 66 -14.26 -6.92 -16.98
N ALA A 67 -14.17 -5.59 -17.10
CA ALA A 67 -14.49 -4.88 -18.33
C ALA A 67 -13.56 -5.30 -19.48
N ASN A 68 -12.25 -5.36 -19.23
CA ASN A 68 -11.27 -5.82 -20.21
C ASN A 68 -11.54 -7.26 -20.68
N THR A 69 -11.82 -8.19 -19.76
CA THR A 69 -12.17 -9.57 -20.12
C THR A 69 -13.44 -9.63 -20.96
N LYS A 70 -14.47 -8.85 -20.61
CA LYS A 70 -15.72 -8.79 -21.39
C LYS A 70 -15.52 -8.21 -22.79
N ILE A 71 -14.74 -7.14 -22.92
CA ILE A 71 -14.39 -6.54 -24.22
C ILE A 71 -13.63 -7.54 -25.09
N PHE A 72 -12.66 -8.25 -24.53
CA PHE A 72 -11.89 -9.27 -25.25
C PHE A 72 -12.80 -10.39 -25.77
N ILE A 73 -13.69 -10.92 -24.93
CA ILE A 73 -14.64 -11.97 -25.32
C ILE A 73 -15.61 -11.44 -26.40
N LEU A 74 -16.15 -10.23 -26.26
CA LEU A 74 -17.04 -9.65 -27.26
C LEU A 74 -16.34 -9.45 -28.61
N CYS A 75 -15.11 -8.97 -28.60
CA CYS A 75 -14.29 -8.81 -29.81
C CYS A 75 -14.05 -10.17 -30.49
N TYR A 76 -13.69 -11.20 -29.72
CA TYR A 76 -13.51 -12.56 -30.24
C TYR A 76 -14.81 -13.11 -30.86
N ASN A 77 -15.95 -12.94 -30.19
CA ASN A 77 -17.25 -13.40 -30.72
C ASN A 77 -17.66 -12.63 -31.98
N PHE A 78 -17.38 -11.32 -32.08
CA PHE A 78 -17.66 -10.53 -33.28
C PHE A 78 -16.81 -10.96 -34.47
N GLN A 79 -15.55 -11.33 -34.24
CA GLN A 79 -14.68 -11.87 -35.28
C GLN A 79 -15.08 -13.28 -35.72
N CYS A 80 -15.66 -14.11 -34.83
CA CYS A 80 -16.23 -15.40 -35.21
C CYS A 80 -17.58 -15.29 -35.95
N ALA A 81 -18.26 -14.14 -35.85
CA ALA A 81 -19.55 -13.89 -36.48
C ALA A 81 -19.46 -13.22 -37.86
N ASN A 82 -18.28 -12.72 -38.24
CA ASN A 82 -17.97 -12.21 -39.59
C ASN A 82 -17.11 -13.23 -40.35
#